data_AF-A0A7W0RTR0-F1
#
_entry.id   AF-A0A7W0RTR0-F1
#
_cell.length_a   1.000
_cell.length_b   1.000
_cell.length_c   1.000
_cell.angle_alpha   90.00
_cell.angle_beta   90.00
_cell.angle_gamma   90.00
#
_symmetry.space_group_name_H-M   'P 1'
#
loop_
_entity.id
_entity.type
_entity.pdbx_description
1 polymer ?
#
loop_
_entity_poly.entity_id
_entity_poly.type
_entity_poly.pdbx_seq_one_letter_code
_entity_poly.pdbx_strand_id
1 'polypeptide(L)'
;MFDQIQTFPCLRCREIISDQAEVCRYCGIQVDKGSAQIAAHNQSRVNQACSDASYLKIAAFCMWNFLALTLVPFMPLVNWGFLITFVAVIVMIVRWQLRFRDIKTGDPDYAKAIRNKNLSFVLWLLALLVAFFIIPLLPLEGAELY
;
A
#
# COMPACT_ATOMS: atom_id res chain seq x y z
N MET A 1 26.35 -13.15 -8.53
CA MET A 1 24.97 -12.65 -8.74
C MET A 1 24.05 -13.79 -8.32
N PHE A 2 23.44 -13.71 -7.15
CA PHE A 2 22.53 -14.76 -6.68
C PHE A 2 21.20 -14.59 -7.41
N ASP A 3 20.80 -15.59 -8.18
CA ASP A 3 19.54 -15.59 -8.92
C ASP A 3 18.39 -15.64 -7.89
N GLN A 4 17.61 -14.58 -7.79
CA GLN A 4 16.45 -14.54 -6.90
C GLN A 4 15.37 -15.43 -7.50
N ILE A 5 15.12 -16.58 -6.88
CA ILE A 5 14.05 -17.50 -7.27
C ILE A 5 12.72 -16.74 -7.27
N GLN A 6 12.16 -16.50 -8.44
CA GLN A 6 10.85 -15.87 -8.59
C GLN A 6 9.76 -16.93 -8.73
N THR A 7 8.60 -16.65 -8.16
CA THR A 7 7.43 -17.54 -8.24
C THR A 7 6.39 -16.95 -9.18
N PHE A 8 5.76 -17.81 -9.96
CA PHE A 8 4.73 -17.42 -10.92
C PHE A 8 3.65 -18.50 -11.05
N PRO A 9 2.42 -18.13 -11.42
CA PRO A 9 1.35 -19.10 -11.66
C PRO A 9 1.55 -19.82 -13.00
N CYS A 10 1.45 -21.15 -13.00
CA CYS A 10 1.50 -21.95 -14.23
C CYS A 10 0.38 -21.56 -15.20
N LEU A 11 0.70 -21.40 -16.49
CA LEU A 11 -0.27 -21.00 -17.53
C LEU A 11 -1.44 -21.96 -17.71
N ARG A 12 -1.26 -23.24 -17.36
CA ARG A 12 -2.29 -24.28 -17.51
C ARG A 12 -3.09 -24.51 -16.23
N CYS A 13 -2.42 -24.84 -15.12
CA CYS A 13 -3.09 -25.18 -13.85
C CYS A 13 -3.17 -24.04 -12.84
N ARG A 14 -2.54 -22.89 -13.10
CA ARG A 14 -2.46 -21.71 -12.20
C ARG A 14 -1.80 -21.94 -10.84
N GLU A 15 -1.20 -23.11 -10.61
CA GLU A 15 -0.42 -23.38 -9.41
C GLU A 15 0.90 -22.60 -9.41
N ILE A 16 1.35 -22.19 -8.23
CA ILE A 16 2.56 -21.40 -8.06
C ILE A 16 3.79 -22.30 -8.21
N ILE A 17 4.63 -21.98 -9.19
CA ILE A 17 5.88 -22.68 -9.48
C ILE A 17 7.05 -21.69 -9.53
N SER A 18 8.27 -22.18 -9.37
CA SER A 18 9.49 -21.39 -9.53
C SER A 18 9.85 -21.27 -11.01
N ASP A 19 10.37 -20.10 -11.39
CA ASP A 19 11.04 -19.78 -12.65
C ASP A 19 12.13 -20.77 -13.09
N GLN A 20 12.77 -21.48 -12.15
CA GLN A 20 13.80 -22.47 -12.43
C GLN A 20 13.24 -23.87 -12.77
N ALA A 21 11.93 -24.10 -12.62
CA ALA A 21 11.33 -25.40 -12.91
C ALA A 21 11.12 -25.59 -14.43
N GLU A 22 11.79 -26.58 -15.02
CA GLU A 22 11.61 -26.92 -16.44
C GLU A 22 10.29 -27.67 -16.72
N VAL A 23 9.70 -28.27 -15.68
CA VAL A 23 8.44 -29.01 -15.76
C VAL A 23 7.55 -28.61 -14.57
N CYS A 24 6.28 -28.31 -14.85
CA CYS A 24 5.31 -28.03 -13.80
C CYS A 24 5.04 -29.32 -12.99
N ARG A 25 5.28 -29.27 -11.68
CA ARG A 25 5.07 -30.42 -10.77
C ARG A 25 3.61 -30.90 -10.69
N TYR A 26 2.66 -30.02 -11.01
CA TYR A 26 1.22 -30.29 -10.88
C TYR A 26 0.58 -30.83 -12.16
N CYS A 27 0.86 -30.19 -13.31
CA CYS A 27 0.24 -30.57 -14.58
C CYS A 27 1.19 -31.26 -15.57
N GLY A 28 2.48 -31.42 -15.20
CA GLY A 28 3.47 -32.14 -16.02
C GLY A 28 3.87 -31.44 -17.32
N ILE A 29 3.40 -30.22 -17.59
CA ILE A 29 3.73 -29.49 -18.82
C ILE A 29 5.15 -28.94 -18.75
N GLN A 30 5.85 -28.96 -19.89
CA GLN A 30 7.12 -28.24 -20.04
C GLN A 30 6.88 -26.74 -19.93
N VAL A 31 7.70 -26.10 -19.11
CA VAL A 31 7.67 -24.67 -18.86
C VAL A 31 8.70 -24.02 -19.77
N ASP A 32 8.25 -23.20 -20.70
CA ASP A 32 9.16 -22.38 -21.50
C ASP A 32 9.77 -21.28 -20.61
N LYS A 33 11.10 -21.27 -20.49
CA LYS A 33 11.85 -20.34 -19.62
C LYS A 33 11.57 -18.88 -19.98
N GLY A 34 11.38 -18.57 -21.27
CA GLY A 34 11.04 -17.21 -21.72
C GLY A 34 9.68 -16.75 -21.21
N SER A 35 8.64 -17.56 -21.40
CA SER A 35 7.30 -17.28 -20.89
C SER A 35 7.22 -17.21 -19.36
N ALA A 36 8.02 -18.04 -18.67
CA ALA A 36 8.09 -18.10 -17.21
C ALA A 36 8.69 -16.81 -16.61
N GLN A 37 9.78 -16.30 -17.19
CA GLN A 37 10.40 -15.05 -16.74
C GLN A 37 9.47 -13.84 -16.90
N ILE A 38 8.73 -13.77 -18.01
CA ILE A 38 7.75 -12.69 -18.25
C ILE A 38 6.61 -12.78 -17.23
N ALA A 39 6.09 -13.99 -16.98
CA ALA A 39 5.03 -14.21 -16.01
C ALA A 39 5.49 -13.87 -14.58
N ALA A 40 6.70 -14.27 -14.19
CA ALA A 40 7.32 -13.95 -12.90
C ALA A 40 7.56 -12.45 -12.71
N HIS A 41 8.04 -11.77 -13.76
CA HIS A 41 8.20 -10.32 -13.72
C HIS A 41 6.86 -9.60 -13.55
N ASN A 42 5.81 -10.05 -14.22
CA ASN A 42 4.47 -9.49 -14.02
C ASN A 42 3.93 -9.77 -12.61
N GLN A 43 4.11 -10.98 -12.09
CA GLN A 43 3.68 -11.34 -10.74
C GLN A 43 4.42 -10.52 -9.68
N SER A 44 5.73 -10.33 -9.82
CA SER A 44 6.52 -9.52 -8.89
C SER A 44 6.04 -8.06 -8.85
N ARG A 45 5.66 -7.47 -10.01
CA ARG A 45 5.06 -6.14 -10.07
C ARG A 45 3.71 -6.07 -9.35
N VAL A 46 2.86 -7.10 -9.52
CA VAL A 46 1.57 -7.19 -8.81
C VAL A 46 1.81 -7.30 -7.30
N ASN A 47 2.71 -8.19 -6.88
CA ASN A 47 3.05 -8.37 -5.47
C ASN A 47 3.61 -7.08 -4.86
N GLN A 48 4.46 -6.35 -5.60
CA GLN A 48 4.97 -5.05 -5.16
C GLN A 48 3.83 -4.03 -5.01
N ALA A 49 2.87 -3.99 -5.94
CA ALA A 49 1.71 -3.12 -5.84
C ALA A 49 0.85 -3.43 -4.60
N CYS A 50 0.64 -4.72 -4.30
CA CYS A 50 -0.11 -5.19 -3.14
C CYS A 50 0.60 -4.86 -1.81
N SER A 51 1.92 -5.04 -1.77
CA SER A 51 2.73 -4.70 -0.60
C SER A 51 2.73 -3.19 -0.34
N ASP A 52 2.98 -2.38 -1.38
CA ASP A 52 2.96 -0.91 -1.28
C ASP A 52 1.56 -0.41 -0.82
N ALA A 53 0.48 -0.98 -1.34
CA ALA A 53 -0.89 -0.60 -0.93
C ALA A 53 -1.19 -0.97 0.54
N SER A 54 -0.67 -2.11 1.01
CA SER A 54 -0.82 -2.53 2.40
C SER A 54 -0.03 -1.63 3.34
N TYR A 55 1.19 -1.27 2.97
CA TYR A 55 2.01 -0.31 3.71
C TYR A 55 1.36 1.09 3.76
N LEU A 56 0.75 1.52 2.66
CA LEU A 56 0.01 2.78 2.55
C LEU A 56 -1.23 2.81 3.47
N LYS A 57 -1.89 1.66 3.67
CA LYS A 57 -2.96 1.52 4.68
C LYS A 57 -2.42 1.71 6.10
N ILE A 58 -1.30 1.07 6.44
CA ILE A 58 -0.68 1.21 7.76
C ILE A 58 -0.25 2.65 8.02
N ALA A 59 0.40 3.30 7.04
CA ALA A 59 0.81 4.69 7.14
C ALA A 59 -0.39 5.64 7.37
N ALA A 60 -1.53 5.41 6.70
CA ALA A 60 -2.75 6.18 6.93
C ALA A 60 -3.29 6.00 8.36
N PHE A 61 -3.25 4.78 8.92
CA PHE A 61 -3.62 4.57 10.32
C PHE A 61 -2.64 5.24 11.28
N CYS A 62 -1.33 5.19 11.03
CA CYS A 62 -0.34 5.91 11.83
C CYS A 62 -0.59 7.42 11.83
N MET A 63 -0.91 8.00 10.67
CA MET A 63 -1.30 9.41 10.56
C MET A 63 -2.50 9.76 11.46
N TRP A 64 -3.52 8.91 11.49
CA TRP A 64 -4.67 9.09 12.39
C TRP A 64 -4.31 8.99 13.87
N ASN A 65 -3.38 8.11 14.24
CA ASN A 65 -2.89 8.03 15.62
C ASN A 65 -2.14 9.31 16.01
N PHE A 66 -1.29 9.85 15.13
CA PHE A 66 -0.64 11.14 15.37
C PHE A 66 -1.66 12.27 15.47
N LEU A 67 -2.68 12.30 14.61
CA LEU A 67 -3.76 13.29 14.68
C LEU A 67 -4.50 13.20 16.03
N ALA A 68 -4.85 12.01 16.50
CA ALA A 68 -5.51 11.84 17.80
C ALA A 68 -4.63 12.33 18.95
N LEU A 69 -3.31 12.08 18.88
CA LEU A 69 -2.35 12.55 19.88
C LEU A 69 -2.18 14.08 19.89
N THR A 70 -2.47 14.79 18.77
CA THR A 70 -2.41 16.27 18.76
C THR A 70 -3.46 16.92 19.68
N LEU A 71 -4.51 16.19 20.06
CA LEU A 71 -5.52 16.67 21.01
C LEU A 71 -5.00 16.72 22.45
N VAL A 72 -3.91 16.00 22.75
CA VAL A 72 -3.26 16.04 24.07
C VAL A 72 -2.33 17.25 24.10
N PRO A 73 -2.60 18.27 24.93
CA PRO A 73 -1.71 19.41 25.06
C PRO A 73 -0.33 18.95 25.57
N PHE A 74 0.72 19.74 25.31
CA PHE A 74 2.13 19.54 25.76
C PHE A 74 3.06 18.64 24.93
N MET A 75 2.67 18.18 23.73
CA MET A 75 3.61 17.44 22.84
C MET A 75 3.77 18.08 21.45
N PRO A 76 4.58 19.15 21.29
CA PRO A 76 4.78 19.81 19.99
C PRO A 76 5.41 18.89 18.92
N LEU A 77 6.16 17.85 19.32
CA LEU A 77 6.76 16.88 18.40
C LEU A 77 5.70 16.03 17.66
N VAL A 78 4.54 15.79 18.28
CA VAL A 78 3.46 14.99 17.71
C VAL A 78 2.85 15.67 16.49
N ASN A 79 2.76 17.01 16.50
CA ASN A 79 2.24 17.78 15.38
C ASN A 79 3.14 17.64 14.13
N TRP A 80 4.47 17.64 14.32
CA TRP A 80 5.41 17.35 13.23
C TRP A 80 5.25 15.91 12.72
N GLY A 81 5.06 14.93 13.61
CA GLY A 81 4.77 13.56 13.23
C GLY A 81 3.51 13.43 12.36
N PHE A 82 2.45 14.15 12.72
CA PHE A 82 1.24 14.24 11.90
C PHE A 82 1.52 14.87 10.53
N LEU A 83 2.17 16.04 10.47
CA LEU A 83 2.47 16.71 9.20
C LEU A 83 3.33 15.85 8.26
N ILE A 84 4.38 15.21 8.80
CA ILE A 84 5.25 14.33 8.03
C ILE A 84 4.45 13.15 7.47
N THR A 85 3.66 12.48 8.31
CA THR A 85 2.86 11.34 7.86
C THR A 85 1.75 11.76 6.89
N PHE A 86 1.14 12.92 7.09
CA PHE A 86 0.14 13.50 6.20
C PHE A 86 0.69 13.74 4.78
N VAL A 87 1.89 14.33 4.67
CA VAL A 87 2.56 14.54 3.38
C VAL A 87 3.07 13.21 2.79
N ALA A 88 3.63 12.33 3.63
CA ALA A 88 4.13 11.03 3.17
C ALA A 88 3.01 10.17 2.56
N VAL A 89 1.84 10.09 3.21
CA VAL A 89 0.71 9.30 2.70
C VAL A 89 0.25 9.80 1.33
N ILE A 90 0.09 11.11 1.12
CA ILE A 90 -0.34 11.63 -0.18
C ILE A 90 0.72 11.39 -1.27
N VAL A 91 2.00 11.58 -0.96
CA VAL A 91 3.11 11.27 -1.90
C VAL A 91 3.10 9.80 -2.28
N MET A 92 2.91 8.91 -1.31
CA MET A 92 2.81 7.46 -1.57
C MET A 92 1.60 7.11 -2.42
N ILE A 93 0.44 7.75 -2.22
CA ILE A 93 -0.77 7.53 -3.02
C ILE A 93 -0.51 7.94 -4.47
N VAL A 94 0.06 9.13 -4.69
CA VAL A 94 0.41 9.62 -6.03
C VAL A 94 1.43 8.69 -6.70
N ARG A 95 2.50 8.32 -5.98
CA ARG A 95 3.53 7.39 -6.49
C ARG A 95 2.93 6.04 -6.88
N TRP A 96 2.03 5.50 -6.06
CA TRP A 96 1.35 4.24 -6.34
C TRP A 96 0.47 4.35 -7.60
N GLN A 97 -0.29 5.45 -7.73
CA GLN A 97 -1.13 5.73 -8.90
C GLN A 97 -0.29 5.83 -10.18
N LEU A 98 0.85 6.53 -10.14
CA LEU A 98 1.72 6.68 -11.32
C LEU A 98 2.38 5.36 -11.73
N ARG A 99 2.77 4.52 -10.76
CA ARG A 99 3.54 3.29 -11.02
C ARG A 99 2.70 2.08 -11.40
N PHE A 100 1.50 1.95 -10.83
CA PHE A 100 0.73 0.70 -10.88
C PHE A 100 -0.64 0.82 -11.55
N ARG A 101 -1.05 2.01 -12.01
CA ARG A 101 -2.37 2.23 -12.65
C ARG A 101 -2.63 1.37 -13.89
N ASP A 102 -1.60 1.02 -14.65
CA ASP A 102 -1.75 0.32 -15.94
C ASP A 102 -1.56 -1.21 -15.84
N ILE A 103 -1.55 -1.78 -14.63
CA ILE A 103 -1.41 -3.23 -14.48
C ILE A 103 -2.76 -3.91 -14.77
N LYS A 104 -2.82 -4.64 -15.89
CA LYS A 104 -3.94 -5.54 -16.21
C LYS A 104 -3.63 -6.92 -15.64
N THR A 105 -4.28 -7.28 -14.54
CA THR A 105 -4.20 -8.62 -13.96
C THR A 105 -5.59 -9.10 -13.53
N GLY A 106 -5.82 -10.41 -13.62
CA GLY A 106 -7.03 -11.07 -13.11
C GLY A 106 -6.89 -11.52 -11.65
N ASP A 107 -5.78 -11.19 -10.99
CA ASP A 107 -5.51 -11.57 -9.60
C ASP A 107 -6.44 -10.81 -8.63
N PRO A 108 -7.26 -11.52 -7.81
CA PRO A 108 -8.13 -10.89 -6.82
C PRO A 108 -7.37 -10.05 -5.77
N ASP A 109 -6.09 -10.34 -5.52
CA ASP A 109 -5.31 -9.57 -4.55
C ASP A 109 -4.96 -8.16 -5.07
N TYR A 110 -4.84 -7.98 -6.38
CA TYR A 110 -4.68 -6.65 -6.96
C TYR A 110 -5.94 -5.79 -6.78
N ALA A 111 -7.13 -6.39 -6.88
CA ALA A 111 -8.38 -5.69 -6.58
C ALA A 111 -8.45 -5.25 -5.10
N LYS A 112 -7.93 -6.07 -4.18
CA LYS A 112 -7.77 -5.68 -2.76
C LYS A 112 -6.76 -4.52 -2.62
N ALA A 113 -5.67 -4.51 -3.38
CA ALA A 113 -4.69 -3.43 -3.35
C ALA A 113 -5.30 -2.08 -3.76
N ILE A 114 -6.12 -2.06 -4.82
CA ILE A 114 -6.88 -0.85 -5.23
C ILE A 114 -7.81 -0.39 -4.10
N ARG A 115 -8.53 -1.34 -3.47
CA ARG A 115 -9.42 -1.02 -2.34
C ARG A 115 -8.65 -0.42 -1.16
N ASN A 116 -7.50 -0.98 -0.79
CA ASN A 116 -6.65 -0.47 0.29
C ASN A 116 -6.14 0.93 -0.03
N LYS A 117 -5.66 1.18 -1.26
CA LYS A 117 -5.23 2.50 -1.70
C LYS A 117 -6.38 3.53 -1.66
N ASN A 118 -7.58 3.14 -2.09
CA ASN A 118 -8.75 4.01 -2.04
C ASN A 118 -9.18 4.28 -0.59
N LEU A 119 -9.14 3.28 0.29
CA LEU A 119 -9.42 3.45 1.72
C LEU A 119 -8.45 4.45 2.34
N SER A 120 -7.15 4.33 2.07
CA SER A 120 -6.16 5.28 2.57
C SER A 120 -6.36 6.69 2.03
N PHE A 121 -6.79 6.84 0.77
CA PHE A 121 -7.14 8.14 0.21
C PHE A 121 -8.35 8.76 0.92
N VAL A 122 -9.39 7.96 1.21
CA VAL A 122 -10.54 8.40 2.00
C VAL A 122 -10.12 8.81 3.41
N LEU A 123 -9.30 7.99 4.09
CA LEU A 123 -8.76 8.31 5.41
C LEU A 123 -7.94 9.62 5.41
N TRP A 124 -7.19 9.87 4.35
CA TRP A 124 -6.43 11.12 4.18
C TRP A 124 -7.35 12.33 3.99
N LEU A 125 -8.38 12.23 3.15
CA LEU A 125 -9.38 13.30 2.97
C LEU A 125 -10.12 13.60 4.27
N LEU A 126 -10.51 12.57 5.03
CA LEU A 126 -11.15 12.74 6.32
C LEU A 126 -10.21 13.42 7.33
N ALA A 127 -8.93 13.03 7.37
CA ALA A 127 -7.95 13.69 8.23
C ALA A 127 -7.76 15.18 7.86
N LEU A 128 -7.80 15.53 6.58
CA LEU A 128 -7.79 16.92 6.12
C LEU A 128 -9.00 17.68 6.67
N LEU A 129 -10.21 17.11 6.56
CA LEU A 129 -11.42 17.73 7.08
C LEU A 129 -11.35 17.92 8.60
N VAL A 130 -10.96 16.89 9.34
CA VAL A 130 -10.87 16.95 10.80
C VAL A 130 -9.81 17.97 11.24
N ALA A 131 -8.59 17.87 10.71
CA ALA A 131 -7.46 18.67 11.17
C ALA A 131 -7.60 20.16 10.84
N PHE A 132 -8.15 20.51 9.67
CA PHE A 132 -8.18 21.90 9.20
C PHE A 132 -9.53 22.59 9.37
N PHE A 133 -10.64 21.85 9.53
CA PHE A 133 -11.97 22.44 9.69
C PHE A 133 -12.58 22.19 11.05
N ILE A 134 -12.41 20.99 11.63
CA ILE A 134 -13.07 20.64 12.90
C ILE A 134 -12.23 21.10 14.09
N ILE A 135 -10.94 20.75 14.13
CA ILE A 135 -10.06 21.11 15.26
C ILE A 135 -10.00 22.63 15.49
N PRO A 136 -9.83 23.49 14.46
CA PRO A 136 -9.80 24.93 14.67
C PRO A 136 -11.15 25.54 15.11
N LEU A 137 -12.26 24.85 14.84
CA LEU A 137 -13.61 25.30 15.19
C LEU A 137 -14.02 24.83 16.59
N LEU A 138 -13.31 23.87 17.18
CA LEU A 138 -13.55 23.42 18.55
C LEU A 138 -13.19 24.56 19.50
N PRO A 139 -14.15 25.09 20.28
CA PRO A 139 -13.83 26.08 21.30
C PRO A 139 -12.94 25.38 22.34
N LEU A 140 -11.66 25.75 22.38
CA LEU A 140 -10.73 25.35 23.43
C LEU A 140 -11.08 26.12 24.73
N GLU A 141 -12.30 25.97 25.23
CA GLU A 141 -12.81 26.62 26.45
C GLU A 141 -12.10 26.15 27.74
N GLY A 142 -11.09 25.27 27.63
CA GLY A 142 -10.34 24.72 28.77
C GLY A 142 -8.90 25.21 28.93
N ALA A 143 -8.42 26.14 28.10
CA ALA A 143 -7.01 26.59 28.16
C ALA A 143 -6.74 27.76 29.13
N GLU A 144 -7.77 28.33 29.78
CA GLU A 144 -7.62 29.49 30.69
C GLU A 144 -7.51 29.12 32.19
N LEU A 145 -7.39 27.83 32.56
CA LEU A 145 -7.29 27.43 33.98
C LEU A 145 -5.88 27.11 34.49
N TYR A 146 -4.81 27.54 33.79
CA TYR A 146 -3.43 27.44 34.29
C TYR A 146 -2.57 28.64 33.92
#